data_AF-A0AAW0CSV1-F1
#
_entry.id   AF-A0AAW0CSV1-F1
#
_cell.length_a   1.000
_cell.length_b   1.000
_cell.length_c   1.000
_cell.angle_alpha   90.00
_cell.angle_beta   90.00
_cell.angle_gamma   90.00
#
_symmetry.space_group_name_H-M   'P 1'
#
loop_
_entity.id
_entity.type
_entity.pdbx_description
1 polymer ?
#
loop_
_entity_poly.entity_id
_entity_poly.type
_entity_poly.pdbx_seq_one_letter_code
_entity_poly.pdbx_strand_id
1 'polypeptide(L)'
;MFLTSFPERSSPHILEELNKQPKTGVIDGMYYPTTKLFSLYTAREISKLPLAKGIVVNIVDPGFCSSDLLREVDIPAIFRRIPWSCAKGSLNLVYAALNPTPPGAFVMAAQVRPSILYGNHDADAFRGPYFTLDKAGIEVQKRVWEEMKEVWCRVASQVAGVVGSR
;
A
#
# COMPACT_ATOMS: atom_id res chain seq x y z
N MET A 1 5.17 6.44 0.16
CA MET A 1 4.23 7.50 0.56
C MET A 1 2.87 7.10 0.02
N PHE A 2 1.81 7.32 0.79
CA PHE A 2 0.43 7.01 0.39
C PHE A 2 -0.40 8.29 0.51
N LEU A 3 -1.13 8.64 -0.54
CA LEU A 3 -1.95 9.87 -0.61
C LEU A 3 -3.43 9.46 -0.69
N THR A 4 -4.03 9.07 0.44
CA THR A 4 -5.44 8.67 0.51
C THR A 4 -6.09 9.10 1.83
N SER A 5 -7.36 9.51 1.76
CA SER A 5 -8.19 9.74 2.93
C SER A 5 -8.68 8.45 3.57
N PHE A 6 -8.92 7.41 2.75
CA PHE A 6 -9.38 6.09 3.15
C PHE A 6 -10.49 6.11 4.24
N PRO A 7 -11.65 6.75 3.97
CA PRO A 7 -12.76 6.83 4.92
C PRO A 7 -13.43 5.47 5.18
N GLU A 8 -13.34 4.54 4.23
CA GLU A 8 -13.97 3.21 4.30
C GLU A 8 -13.40 2.36 5.44
N ARG A 9 -12.22 2.71 5.98
CA ARG A 9 -11.62 2.04 7.16
C ARG A 9 -12.54 2.00 8.38
N SER A 10 -13.48 2.92 8.48
CA SER A 10 -14.46 3.02 9.57
C SER A 10 -15.64 2.06 9.39
N SER A 11 -15.88 1.56 8.17
CA SER A 11 -16.89 0.53 7.89
C SER A 11 -16.48 -0.79 8.51
N PRO A 12 -17.40 -1.61 9.08
CA PRO A 12 -17.11 -2.97 9.52
C PRO A 12 -16.65 -3.90 8.38
N HIS A 13 -17.11 -3.65 7.14
CA HIS A 13 -16.76 -4.38 5.93
C HIS A 13 -16.09 -3.41 4.93
N ILE A 14 -14.78 -3.26 5.05
CA ILE A 14 -13.98 -2.24 4.36
C ILE A 14 -13.96 -2.47 2.85
N LEU A 15 -13.71 -3.69 2.38
CA LEU A 15 -13.60 -4.03 0.96
C LEU A 15 -14.95 -3.92 0.25
N GLU A 16 -16.02 -4.31 0.93
CA GLU A 16 -17.38 -4.15 0.40
C GLU A 16 -17.73 -2.66 0.24
N GLU A 17 -17.46 -1.85 1.26
CA GLU A 17 -17.71 -0.41 1.22
C GLU A 17 -16.92 0.26 0.09
N LEU A 18 -15.64 -0.10 -0.06
CA LEU A 18 -14.77 0.39 -1.13
C LEU A 18 -15.33 0.03 -2.52
N ASN A 19 -15.99 -1.12 -2.66
CA ASN A 19 -16.58 -1.55 -3.93
C ASN A 19 -17.91 -0.86 -4.29
N LYS A 20 -18.57 -0.14 -3.36
CA LYS A 20 -19.83 0.57 -3.65
C LYS A 20 -19.64 1.79 -4.54
N GLN A 21 -18.46 2.41 -4.52
CA GLN A 21 -18.15 3.60 -5.32
C GLN A 21 -16.81 3.46 -6.06
N PRO A 22 -16.72 2.58 -7.08
CA PRO A 22 -15.49 2.41 -7.84
C PRO A 22 -15.26 3.64 -8.73
N LYS A 23 -14.61 4.68 -8.18
CA LYS A 23 -14.06 5.78 -8.97
C LYS A 23 -12.71 5.35 -9.51
N THR A 24 -12.69 4.91 -10.76
CA THR A 24 -11.57 4.21 -11.41
C THR A 24 -10.44 5.12 -11.90
N GLY A 25 -10.54 6.44 -11.72
CA GLY A 25 -9.49 7.39 -12.10
C GLY A 25 -8.27 7.33 -11.17
N VAL A 26 -7.06 7.48 -11.73
CA VAL A 26 -5.78 7.52 -10.98
C VAL A 26 -5.76 8.66 -9.94
N ILE A 27 -6.41 9.77 -10.25
CA ILE A 27 -6.49 10.98 -9.38
C ILE A 27 -7.88 11.17 -8.77
N ASP A 28 -8.94 10.83 -9.49
CA ASP A 28 -10.29 11.35 -9.23
C ASP A 28 -11.08 10.59 -8.12
N GLY A 29 -10.49 9.54 -7.54
CA GLY A 29 -11.25 8.60 -6.71
C GLY A 29 -10.68 8.22 -5.35
N MET A 30 -9.44 8.61 -5.00
CA MET A 30 -8.66 8.03 -3.88
C MET A 30 -8.52 6.48 -3.91
N TYR A 31 -9.20 5.79 -4.82
CA TYR A 31 -9.22 4.34 -5.00
C TYR A 31 -7.83 3.81 -5.34
N TYR A 32 -7.18 4.36 -6.38
CA TYR A 32 -5.82 3.96 -6.73
C TYR A 32 -4.85 4.13 -5.55
N PRO A 33 -4.75 5.30 -4.89
CA PRO A 33 -3.91 5.43 -3.69
C PRO A 33 -4.28 4.47 -2.54
N THR A 34 -5.57 4.17 -2.31
CA THR A 34 -6.00 3.16 -1.32
C THR A 34 -5.51 1.76 -1.69
N THR A 35 -5.54 1.37 -2.97
CA THR A 35 -4.98 0.07 -3.39
C THR A 35 -3.48 -0.04 -3.14
N LYS A 36 -2.74 1.08 -3.19
CA LYS A 36 -1.31 1.10 -2.85
C LYS A 36 -1.08 0.98 -1.36
N LEU A 37 -1.93 1.60 -0.53
CA LEU A 37 -1.94 1.37 0.91
C LEU A 37 -2.17 -0.11 1.23
N PHE A 38 -3.09 -0.77 0.52
CA PHE A 38 -3.35 -2.19 0.69
C PHE A 38 -2.13 -3.05 0.32
N SER A 39 -1.37 -2.67 -0.69
CA SER A 39 -0.12 -3.37 -1.04
C SER A 39 0.90 -3.35 0.12
N LEU A 40 1.00 -2.24 0.86
CA LEU A 40 1.82 -2.16 2.09
C LEU A 40 1.29 -3.13 3.16
N TYR A 41 -0.01 -3.12 3.42
CA TYR A 41 -0.64 -4.00 4.41
C TYR A 41 -0.42 -5.47 4.07
N THR A 42 -0.65 -5.85 2.82
CA THR A 42 -0.41 -7.20 2.31
C THR A 42 1.06 -7.62 2.48
N ALA A 43 2.02 -6.78 2.08
CA ALA A 43 3.44 -7.12 2.22
C ALA A 43 3.84 -7.37 3.69
N ARG A 44 3.29 -6.58 4.62
CA ARG A 44 3.53 -6.73 6.07
C ARG A 44 2.89 -7.96 6.67
N GLU A 45 1.73 -8.39 6.20
CA GLU A 45 1.10 -9.60 6.72
C GLU A 45 1.74 -10.85 6.11
N ILE A 46 2.09 -10.83 4.82
CA ILE A 46 2.86 -11.90 4.19
C ILE A 46 4.21 -12.08 4.91
N SER A 47 4.91 -11.00 5.25
CA SER A 47 6.21 -11.09 5.94
C SER A 47 6.15 -11.73 7.33
N LYS A 48 4.95 -11.83 7.94
CA LYS A 48 4.71 -12.46 9.24
C LYS A 48 4.29 -13.92 9.13
N LEU A 49 3.96 -14.41 7.93
CA LEU A 49 3.51 -15.79 7.75
C LEU A 49 4.65 -16.77 8.12
N PRO A 50 4.34 -17.92 8.75
CA PRO A 50 5.35 -18.94 9.05
C PRO A 50 6.13 -19.38 7.80
N LEU A 51 5.46 -19.48 6.65
CA LEU A 51 6.05 -19.84 5.36
C LEU A 51 7.01 -18.78 4.81
N ALA A 52 6.93 -17.53 5.29
CA ALA A 52 7.86 -16.47 4.91
C ALA A 52 9.14 -16.48 5.77
N LYS A 53 9.32 -17.44 6.69
CA LYS A 53 10.53 -17.53 7.51
C LYS A 53 11.77 -17.71 6.62
N GLY A 54 12.73 -16.80 6.76
CA GLY A 54 13.94 -16.77 5.93
C GLY A 54 13.76 -16.06 4.58
N ILE A 55 12.57 -15.56 4.29
CA ILE A 55 12.27 -14.75 3.10
C ILE A 55 12.01 -13.30 3.54
N VAL A 56 12.67 -12.35 2.88
CA VAL A 56 12.41 -10.93 3.11
C VAL A 56 11.31 -10.48 2.16
N VAL A 57 10.16 -10.13 2.72
CA VAL A 57 9.02 -9.59 1.96
C VAL A 57 8.87 -8.11 2.31
N ASN A 58 9.13 -7.24 1.34
CA ASN A 58 9.06 -5.79 1.50
C ASN A 58 8.15 -5.16 0.45
N ILE A 59 7.77 -3.92 0.70
CA ILE A 59 7.13 -3.07 -0.30
C ILE A 59 8.09 -1.97 -0.73
N VAL A 60 8.11 -1.70 -2.03
CA VAL A 60 8.95 -0.67 -2.63
C VAL A 60 8.07 0.41 -3.24
N ASP A 61 8.37 1.66 -2.93
CA ASP A 61 7.81 2.82 -3.60
C ASP A 61 8.86 3.39 -4.55
N PRO A 62 8.64 3.35 -5.88
CA PRO A 62 9.59 3.89 -6.85
C PRO A 62 9.65 5.43 -6.84
N GLY A 63 8.77 6.10 -6.09
CA GLY A 63 8.58 7.54 -6.14
C GLY A 63 7.75 7.97 -7.36
N PHE A 64 7.60 9.29 -7.52
CA PHE A 64 6.89 9.86 -8.66
C PHE A 64 7.73 9.72 -9.93
N CYS A 65 7.43 8.73 -10.76
CA CYS A 65 8.21 8.41 -11.96
C CYS A 65 7.52 8.85 -13.24
N SER A 66 8.30 9.31 -14.21
CA SER A 66 7.85 9.56 -15.59
C SER A 66 7.66 8.22 -16.28
N SER A 67 6.41 7.74 -16.34
CA SER A 67 6.02 6.46 -16.92
C SER A 67 4.64 6.55 -17.57
N ASP A 68 4.30 5.58 -18.43
CA ASP A 68 3.01 5.52 -19.12
C ASP A 68 1.80 5.31 -18.19
N LEU A 69 2.02 5.11 -16.90
CA LEU A 69 0.96 5.12 -15.89
C LEU A 69 0.24 6.47 -15.83
N LEU A 70 0.93 7.55 -16.18
CA LEU A 70 0.40 8.92 -16.16
C LEU A 70 -0.10 9.38 -17.53
N ARG A 71 -0.14 8.51 -18.55
CA ARG A 71 -0.46 8.90 -19.94
C ARG A 71 -1.87 9.49 -20.11
N GLU A 72 -2.83 9.05 -19.30
CA GLU A 72 -4.23 9.51 -19.29
C GLU A 72 -4.48 10.61 -18.24
N VAL A 73 -3.44 10.96 -17.47
CA VAL A 73 -3.52 12.00 -16.45
C VAL A 73 -3.11 13.31 -17.08
N ASP A 74 -4.00 14.29 -17.09
CA ASP A 74 -3.67 15.63 -17.56
C ASP A 74 -2.80 16.36 -16.52
N ILE A 75 -1.48 16.17 -16.64
CA ILE A 75 -0.49 16.79 -15.77
C ILE A 75 -0.10 18.15 -16.38
N PRO A 76 -0.31 19.27 -15.66
CA PRO A 76 0.07 20.59 -16.15
C PRO A 76 1.55 20.61 -16.53
N ALA A 77 1.89 21.32 -17.61
CA ALA A 77 3.23 21.28 -18.21
C ALA A 77 4.36 21.57 -17.22
N ILE A 78 4.12 22.44 -16.22
CA ILE A 78 5.07 22.77 -15.15
C ILE A 78 5.47 21.56 -14.30
N PHE A 79 4.58 20.57 -14.14
CA PHE A 79 4.83 19.37 -13.34
C PHE A 79 5.49 18.24 -14.14
N ARG A 80 5.62 18.35 -15.47
CA ARG A 80 6.21 17.28 -16.31
C ARG A 80 7.71 17.06 -16.12
N ARG A 81 8.42 18.02 -15.52
CA ARG A 81 9.87 17.93 -15.23
C ARG A 81 10.20 17.46 -13.81
N ILE A 82 9.19 17.29 -12.95
CA ILE A 82 9.35 16.87 -11.57
C ILE A 82 9.57 15.35 -11.39
N PRO A 83 8.92 14.46 -12.17
CA PRO A 83 9.07 13.04 -11.95
C PRO A 83 10.52 12.55 -12.13
N TRP A 84 10.90 11.54 -11.37
CA TRP A 84 12.12 10.78 -11.59
C TRP A 84 12.04 9.98 -12.89
N SER A 85 13.20 9.65 -13.47
CA SER A 85 13.25 8.61 -14.51
C SER A 85 12.87 7.25 -13.91
N CYS A 86 12.28 6.36 -14.71
CA CYS A 86 12.02 4.97 -14.28
C CYS A 86 13.29 4.27 -13.81
N ALA A 87 14.43 4.50 -14.48
CA ALA A 87 15.71 3.97 -14.05
C ALA A 87 16.08 4.42 -12.63
N LYS A 88 15.90 5.70 -12.29
CA LYS A 88 16.12 6.19 -10.92
C LYS A 88 15.14 5.57 -9.92
N GLY A 89 13.85 5.47 -10.27
CA GLY A 89 12.85 4.82 -9.40
C GLY A 89 13.15 3.34 -9.13
N SER A 90 13.68 2.61 -10.13
CA SER A 90 14.04 1.20 -10.00
C SER A 90 15.20 0.94 -9.03
N LEU A 91 16.00 1.95 -8.69
CA LEU A 91 17.04 1.81 -7.67
C LEU A 91 16.47 1.41 -6.31
N ASN A 92 15.20 1.73 -6.04
CA ASN A 92 14.55 1.31 -4.78
C ASN A 92 14.29 -0.22 -4.77
N LEU A 93 14.01 -0.82 -5.93
CA LEU A 93 13.88 -2.28 -6.08
C LEU A 93 15.23 -2.96 -5.89
N VAL A 94 16.27 -2.44 -6.55
CA VAL A 94 17.65 -2.92 -6.42
C VAL A 94 18.12 -2.82 -4.97
N TYR A 95 17.85 -1.69 -4.31
CA TYR A 95 18.19 -1.50 -2.91
C TYR A 95 17.52 -2.56 -2.02
N ALA A 96 16.22 -2.77 -2.18
CA ALA A 96 15.47 -3.77 -1.40
C ALA A 96 15.96 -5.21 -1.62
N ALA A 97 16.45 -5.52 -2.82
CA ALA A 97 16.96 -6.84 -3.18
C ALA A 97 18.38 -7.11 -2.66
N LEU A 98 19.25 -6.09 -2.67
CA LEU A 98 20.68 -6.24 -2.38
C LEU A 98 21.05 -5.91 -0.93
N ASN A 99 20.22 -5.16 -0.20
CA ASN A 99 20.56 -4.70 1.14
C ASN A 99 19.77 -5.46 2.22
N PRO A 100 20.38 -5.69 3.40
CA PRO A 100 19.66 -6.21 4.55
C PRO A 100 18.55 -5.23 4.94
N THR A 101 17.32 -5.73 5.01
CA THR A 101 16.15 -4.93 5.37
C THR A 101 15.25 -5.73 6.30
N PRO A 102 14.57 -5.09 7.28
CA PRO A 102 13.60 -5.78 8.11
C PRO A 102 12.44 -6.32 7.25
N PRO A 103 11.93 -7.53 7.50
CA PRO A 103 10.73 -8.01 6.81
C PRO A 103 9.53 -7.08 7.03
N GLY A 104 8.77 -6.82 5.98
CA GLY A 104 7.63 -5.89 5.97
C GLY A 104 8.04 -4.42 5.87
N ALA A 105 9.31 -4.13 5.55
CA ALA A 105 9.81 -2.76 5.43
C ALA A 105 9.20 -2.04 4.23
N PHE A 106 9.05 -0.72 4.39
CA PHE A 106 8.72 0.20 3.32
C PHE A 106 10.02 0.85 2.82
N VAL A 107 10.35 0.62 1.54
CA VAL A 107 11.59 1.11 0.92
C VAL A 107 11.28 2.21 -0.09
N MET A 108 11.95 3.34 0.06
CA MET A 108 11.83 4.49 -0.84
C MET A 108 13.11 5.31 -0.81
N ALA A 109 13.52 5.85 -1.97
CA ALA A 109 14.76 6.61 -2.11
C ALA A 109 15.99 5.85 -1.60
N ALA A 110 16.09 4.57 -1.98
CA ALA A 110 17.14 3.62 -1.62
C ALA A 110 17.38 3.53 -0.10
N GLN A 111 16.32 3.61 0.69
CA GLN A 111 16.39 3.55 2.15
C GLN A 111 15.12 2.91 2.72
N VAL A 112 15.24 2.26 3.88
CA VAL A 112 14.08 1.88 4.70
C VAL A 112 13.53 3.15 5.34
N ARG A 113 12.22 3.39 5.19
CA ARG A 113 11.57 4.60 5.71
C ARG A 113 10.27 4.26 6.43
N PRO A 114 9.84 5.08 7.39
CA PRO A 114 8.47 5.04 7.89
C PRO A 114 7.48 5.17 6.73
N SER A 115 6.46 4.31 6.71
CA SER A 115 5.34 4.48 5.78
C SER A 115 4.52 5.69 6.23
N ILE A 116 4.34 6.63 5.32
CA ILE A 116 3.57 7.85 5.56
C ILE A 116 2.27 7.80 4.77
N LEU A 117 1.16 8.11 5.44
CA LEU A 117 -0.15 8.31 4.87
C LEU A 117 -0.55 9.79 5.00
N TYR A 118 -0.66 10.47 3.87
CA TYR A 118 -1.17 11.84 3.74
C TYR A 118 -2.61 11.82 3.23
N GLY A 119 -3.41 12.81 3.63
CA GLY A 119 -4.83 12.89 3.27
C GLY A 119 -5.79 12.37 4.34
N ASN A 120 -5.27 11.93 5.49
CA ASN A 120 -6.04 11.43 6.64
C ASN A 120 -6.71 12.58 7.43
N HIS A 121 -7.50 13.39 6.74
CA HIS A 121 -8.29 14.47 7.32
C HIS A 121 -9.68 13.93 7.65
N ASP A 122 -9.81 13.16 8.73
CA ASP A 122 -11.10 13.11 9.42
C ASP A 122 -11.32 14.50 10.03
N ALA A 123 -12.51 15.08 9.83
CA ALA A 123 -12.86 16.39 10.40
C ALA A 123 -12.70 16.44 11.94
N ASP A 124 -12.73 15.28 12.61
CA ASP A 124 -12.65 15.15 14.06
C ASP A 124 -11.29 14.65 14.60
N ALA A 125 -10.33 14.27 13.75
CA ALA A 125 -9.01 13.85 14.22
C ALA A 125 -7.94 13.96 13.13
N PHE A 126 -7.03 14.92 13.29
CA PHE A 126 -5.75 14.88 12.59
C PHE A 126 -4.96 13.64 13.04
N ARG A 127 -5.15 12.52 12.35
CA ARG A 127 -4.28 11.36 12.49
C ARG A 127 -3.03 11.68 11.67
N GLY A 128 -1.95 11.95 12.38
CA GLY A 128 -0.69 12.38 11.78
C GLY A 128 -0.18 11.43 10.68
N PRO A 129 0.88 11.82 9.95
CA PRO A 129 1.38 11.12 8.77
C PRO A 129 1.70 9.64 8.99
N TYR A 130 1.86 9.21 10.24
CA TYR A 130 2.25 7.85 10.62
C TYR A 130 1.07 6.94 10.99
N PHE A 131 -0.16 7.23 10.56
CA PHE A 131 -1.33 6.37 10.84
C PHE A 131 -1.05 4.87 10.63
N THR A 132 -0.39 4.53 9.52
CA THR A 132 -0.02 3.13 9.19
C THR A 132 0.95 2.45 10.17
N LEU A 133 1.47 3.19 11.14
CA LEU A 133 2.40 2.72 12.18
C LEU A 133 1.78 2.81 13.58
N ASP A 134 0.65 3.50 13.74
CA ASP A 134 -0.04 3.60 15.03
C ASP A 134 -0.93 2.38 15.31
N LYS A 135 -1.40 2.25 16.55
CA LYS A 135 -2.24 1.13 16.98
C LYS A 135 -3.51 0.97 16.14
N ALA A 136 -4.16 2.08 15.77
CA ALA A 136 -5.41 2.05 15.04
C ALA A 136 -5.20 1.69 13.56
N GLY A 137 -4.13 2.19 12.93
CA GLY A 137 -3.78 1.80 11.57
C GLY A 137 -3.31 0.35 11.48
N ILE A 138 -2.65 -0.17 12.51
CA ILE A 138 -2.33 -1.61 12.60
C ILE A 138 -3.60 -2.44 12.73
N GLU A 139 -4.60 -1.98 13.48
CA GLU A 139 -5.89 -2.67 13.58
C GLU A 139 -6.65 -2.67 12.25
N VAL A 140 -6.69 -1.54 11.56
CA VAL A 140 -7.25 -1.45 10.20
C VAL A 140 -6.50 -2.37 9.23
N GLN A 141 -5.17 -2.43 9.29
CA GLN A 141 -4.36 -3.36 8.50
C GLN A 141 -4.80 -4.82 8.69
N LYS A 142 -5.00 -5.26 9.94
CA LYS A 142 -5.46 -6.62 10.24
C LYS A 142 -6.86 -6.88 9.68
N ARG A 143 -7.79 -5.94 9.85
CA ARG A 143 -9.16 -6.08 9.34
C ARG A 143 -9.19 -6.21 7.82
N VAL A 144 -8.42 -5.36 7.12
CA VAL A 144 -8.25 -5.46 5.66
C VAL A 144 -7.67 -6.82 5.27
N TRP A 145 -6.67 -7.34 6.00
CA TRP A 145 -6.10 -8.64 5.74
C TRP A 145 -7.08 -9.80 5.93
N GLU A 146 -7.88 -9.78 6.99
CA GLU A 146 -8.93 -10.79 7.20
C GLU A 146 -9.95 -10.80 6.04
N GLU A 147 -10.46 -9.64 5.65
CA GLU A 147 -11.37 -9.54 4.50
C GLU A 147 -10.72 -9.99 3.18
N MET A 148 -9.44 -9.69 2.96
CA MET A 148 -8.71 -10.18 1.77
C MET A 148 -8.59 -11.69 1.76
N LYS A 149 -8.29 -12.33 2.90
CA LYS A 149 -8.25 -13.80 3.01
C LYS A 149 -9.59 -14.41 2.67
N GLU A 150 -10.69 -13.85 3.14
CA GLU A 150 -12.04 -14.33 2.81
C GLU A 150 -12.28 -14.28 1.29
N VAL A 151 -11.94 -13.16 0.64
CA VAL A 151 -12.05 -13.00 -0.80
C VAL A 151 -11.19 -14.02 -1.55
N TRP A 152 -9.92 -14.17 -1.18
CA TRP A 152 -9.01 -15.11 -1.86
C TRP A 152 -9.42 -16.57 -1.66
N CYS A 153 -9.80 -16.97 -0.45
CA CYS A 153 -10.26 -18.34 -0.16
C CYS A 153 -11.56 -18.68 -0.91
N ARG A 154 -12.44 -17.70 -1.14
CA ARG A 154 -13.64 -17.88 -1.96
C ARG A 154 -13.31 -18.13 -3.43
N VAL A 155 -12.26 -17.48 -3.95
CA VAL A 155 -11.81 -17.65 -5.35
C VAL A 155 -10.97 -18.92 -5.52
N ALA A 156 -10.12 -19.23 -4.55
CA ALA A 156 -9.16 -20.31 -4.59
C ALA A 156 -8.97 -20.91 -3.18
N SER A 157 -9.68 -22.00 -2.88
CA SER A 157 -9.72 -22.60 -1.54
C SER A 157 -8.36 -23.08 -1.03
N GLN A 158 -7.44 -23.44 -1.93
CA GLN A 158 -6.07 -23.84 -1.56
C GLN A 158 -5.27 -22.72 -0.87
N VAL A 159 -5.65 -21.45 -1.05
CA VAL A 159 -5.00 -20.31 -0.38
C VAL A 159 -5.12 -20.41 1.14
N ALA A 160 -6.17 -21.06 1.65
CA ALA A 160 -6.34 -21.28 3.09
C ALA A 160 -5.14 -22.00 3.74
N GLY A 161 -4.47 -22.90 3.01
CA GLY A 161 -3.25 -23.57 3.49
C GLY A 161 -2.03 -22.67 3.60
N VAL A 162 -2.04 -21.50 2.95
CA VAL A 162 -0.95 -20.50 2.95
C VAL A 162 -1.22 -19.39 3.96
N VAL A 163 -2.45 -18.87 4.00
CA VAL A 163 -2.81 -17.70 4.83
C VAL A 163 -3.48 -18.07 6.16
N GLY A 164 -3.89 -19.33 6.33
CA GLY A 164 -4.63 -19.83 7.48
C GLY A 164 -3.80 -20.58 8.52
N SER A 165 -2.50 -20.81 8.28
CA SER A 165 -1.60 -21.44 9.25
C SER A 165 -1.37 -20.52 10.45
N ARG A 166 -2.09 -20.82 11.54
CA ARG A 166 -1.85 -20.30 12.90
C ARG A 166 -0.72 -21.07 13.57
#